data_AF-A0A2T5JWB4-F1
#
_entry.id   AF-A0A2T5JWB4-F1
#
_cell.length_a   1.000
_cell.length_b   1.000
_cell.length_c   1.000
_cell.angle_alpha   90.00
_cell.angle_beta   90.00
_cell.angle_gamma   90.00
#
_symmetry.space_group_name_H-M   'P 1'
#
loop_
_entity.id
_entity.type
_entity.pdbx_description
1 polymer ?
#
loop_
_entity_poly.entity_id
_entity_poly.type
_entity_poly.pdbx_seq_one_letter_code
_entity_poly.pdbx_strand_id
1 'polypeptide(L)'
;MSSGSSLLGLVSTLIVGIAATYISWQQWKTNKLKLKLDLYDRRVRIYEVVKNTLQLVLKESNVSPSDLSIFWTSASQADFLFGPEIPEYIDEIHKHGVRLHYWNSLLRAYNDSNQTPGNRSIEDVTNGMNEELLWFAKQFDPAREKFQKYLAMHN
;
A
#
# COMPACT_ATOMS: atom_id res chain seq x y z
N MET A 1 -67.23 -21.85 0.24
CA MET A 1 -66.48 -20.56 0.29
C MET A 1 -64.96 -20.76 0.39
N SER A 2 -64.33 -21.67 -0.37
CA SER A 2 -62.86 -21.91 -0.29
C SER A 2 -62.06 -21.55 -1.55
N SER A 3 -62.71 -21.08 -2.63
CA SER A 3 -62.00 -20.81 -3.90
C SER A 3 -61.37 -19.41 -3.99
N GLY A 4 -61.79 -18.46 -3.15
CA GLY A 4 -61.23 -17.10 -3.15
C GLY A 4 -59.92 -16.97 -2.36
N SER A 5 -59.69 -17.85 -1.39
CA SER A 5 -58.48 -17.86 -0.56
C SER A 5 -57.25 -18.41 -1.30
N SER A 6 -57.43 -19.33 -2.25
CA SER A 6 -56.32 -19.89 -3.06
C SER A 6 -55.80 -18.91 -4.11
N LEU A 7 -56.67 -18.11 -4.74
CA LEU A 7 -56.30 -17.06 -5.69
C LEU A 7 -55.52 -15.91 -5.03
N LEU A 8 -55.92 -15.49 -3.83
CA LEU A 8 -55.17 -14.50 -3.05
C LEU A 8 -53.78 -14.98 -2.65
N GLY A 9 -53.64 -16.27 -2.31
CA GLY A 9 -52.35 -16.90 -2.04
C GLY A 9 -51.42 -16.87 -3.26
N LEU A 10 -51.92 -17.25 -4.43
CA LEU A 10 -51.14 -17.26 -5.68
C LEU A 10 -50.65 -15.86 -6.09
N VAL A 11 -51.52 -14.84 -5.98
CA VAL A 11 -51.15 -13.45 -6.26
C VAL A 11 -50.09 -12.95 -5.27
N SER A 12 -50.23 -13.30 -3.98
CA SER A 12 -49.24 -12.95 -2.95
C SER A 12 -47.88 -13.60 -3.23
N THR A 13 -47.85 -14.88 -3.63
CA THR A 13 -46.61 -15.57 -4.00
C THR A 13 -45.94 -14.94 -5.23
N LEU A 14 -46.72 -14.53 -6.24
CA LEU A 14 -46.19 -13.85 -7.42
C LEU A 14 -45.57 -12.49 -7.07
N ILE A 15 -46.26 -11.69 -6.24
CA ILE A 15 -45.75 -10.39 -5.77
C ILE A 15 -44.45 -10.57 -4.98
N VAL A 16 -44.42 -11.53 -4.05
CA VAL A 16 -43.22 -11.85 -3.27
C VAL A 16 -42.08 -12.31 -4.19
N GLY A 17 -42.36 -13.15 -5.20
CA GLY A 17 -41.36 -13.62 -6.16
C GLY A 17 -40.75 -12.48 -6.99
N ILE A 18 -41.58 -11.55 -7.47
CA ILE A 18 -41.12 -10.37 -8.21
C ILE A 18 -40.28 -9.47 -7.30
N ALA A 19 -40.76 -9.19 -6.09
CA ALA A 19 -40.04 -8.38 -5.12
C ALA A 19 -38.69 -9.01 -4.74
N ALA A 20 -38.65 -10.31 -4.50
CA ALA A 20 -37.42 -11.06 -4.20
C ALA A 20 -36.42 -11.01 -5.35
N THR A 21 -36.88 -11.15 -6.60
CA THR A 21 -36.04 -11.05 -7.80
C THR A 21 -35.44 -9.64 -7.94
N TYR A 22 -36.26 -8.60 -7.74
CA TYR A 22 -35.81 -7.21 -7.79
C TYR A 22 -34.77 -6.90 -6.69
N ILE A 23 -35.04 -7.32 -5.45
CA ILE A 23 -34.12 -7.14 -4.32
C ILE A 23 -32.79 -7.87 -4.59
N SER A 24 -32.82 -9.09 -5.10
CA SER A 24 -31.62 -9.87 -5.42
C SER A 24 -30.76 -9.18 -6.48
N TRP A 25 -31.38 -8.62 -7.52
CA TRP A 25 -30.68 -7.83 -8.54
C TRP A 25 -30.03 -6.58 -7.95
N GLN A 26 -30.74 -5.86 -7.08
CA GLN A 26 -30.21 -4.68 -6.40
C GLN A 26 -29.06 -5.02 -5.44
N GLN A 27 -29.15 -6.15 -4.73
CA GLN A 27 -28.08 -6.66 -3.87
C GLN A 27 -26.84 -7.02 -4.70
N TRP A 28 -27.00 -7.71 -5.83
CA TRP A 28 -25.89 -8.03 -6.73
C TRP A 28 -25.17 -6.76 -7.22
N LYS A 29 -25.92 -5.76 -7.67
CA LYS A 29 -25.38 -4.47 -8.11
C LYS A 29 -24.62 -3.76 -6.98
N THR A 30 -25.19 -3.75 -5.78
CA THR A 30 -24.57 -3.14 -4.59
C THR A 30 -23.29 -3.86 -4.19
N ASN A 31 -23.29 -5.20 -4.17
CA ASN A 31 -22.13 -6.01 -3.81
C ASN A 31 -20.99 -5.82 -4.82
N LYS A 32 -21.30 -5.69 -6.11
CA LYS A 32 -20.29 -5.38 -7.13
C LYS A 32 -19.63 -4.02 -6.90
N LEU A 33 -20.40 -3.01 -6.51
CA LEU A 33 -19.85 -1.69 -6.19
C LEU A 33 -19.00 -1.72 -4.90
N LYS A 34 -19.47 -2.43 -3.87
CA LYS A 34 -18.71 -2.64 -2.63
C LYS A 34 -17.37 -3.32 -2.88
N LEU A 35 -17.33 -4.34 -3.74
CA LEU A 35 -16.08 -5.01 -4.10
C LEU A 35 -15.08 -4.06 -4.78
N LYS A 36 -15.56 -3.19 -5.68
CA LYS A 36 -14.71 -2.16 -6.31
C LYS A 36 -14.17 -1.17 -5.28
N LEU A 37 -15.01 -0.71 -4.35
CA LEU A 37 -14.61 0.20 -3.29
C LEU A 37 -13.58 -0.44 -2.35
N ASP A 38 -13.80 -1.69 -1.91
CA ASP A 38 -12.85 -2.39 -1.03
C ASP A 38 -11.49 -2.58 -1.72
N LEU A 39 -11.48 -2.94 -3.00
CA LEU A 39 -10.23 -3.04 -3.76
C LEU A 39 -9.52 -1.67 -3.85
N TYR A 40 -10.26 -0.59 -4.10
CA TYR A 40 -9.71 0.75 -4.13
C TYR A 40 -9.11 1.14 -2.77
N ASP A 41 -9.85 0.96 -1.68
CA ASP A 41 -9.39 1.29 -0.33
C ASP A 41 -8.14 0.49 0.06
N ARG A 42 -8.08 -0.80 -0.29
CA ARG A 42 -6.90 -1.63 -0.08
C ARG A 42 -5.69 -1.10 -0.86
N ARG A 43 -5.87 -0.67 -2.10
CA ARG A 43 -4.78 -0.10 -2.91
C ARG A 43 -4.31 1.26 -2.39
N VAL A 44 -5.23 2.12 -1.97
CA VAL A 44 -4.89 3.42 -1.36
C VAL A 44 -4.08 3.22 -0.09
N ARG A 45 -4.44 2.26 0.77
CA ARG A 45 -3.67 1.96 1.98
C ARG A 45 -2.20 1.63 1.69
N ILE A 46 -1.91 0.85 0.65
CA ILE A 46 -0.52 0.52 0.28
C ILE A 46 0.22 1.77 -0.22
N TYR A 47 -0.45 2.63 -0.98
CA TYR A 47 0.13 3.91 -1.41
C TYR A 47 0.46 4.81 -0.21
N GLU A 48 -0.44 4.89 0.78
CA GLU A 48 -0.22 5.65 2.01
C GLU A 48 0.97 5.11 2.81
N VAL A 49 1.10 3.78 2.94
CA VAL A 49 2.27 3.14 3.57
C VAL A 49 3.57 3.59 2.89
N VAL A 50 3.64 3.50 1.56
CA VAL A 50 4.82 3.96 0.80
C VAL A 50 5.11 5.44 1.04
N LYS A 51 4.10 6.31 0.89
CA LYS A 51 4.26 7.75 1.08
C LYS A 51 4.74 8.09 2.50
N ASN A 52 4.16 7.45 3.52
CA ASN A 52 4.53 7.69 4.90
C ASN A 52 5.98 7.26 5.19
N THR A 53 6.42 6.13 4.64
CA THR A 53 7.82 5.69 4.75
C THR A 53 8.77 6.68 4.07
N LEU A 54 8.46 7.16 2.85
CA LEU A 54 9.29 8.18 2.18
C LEU A 54 9.39 9.46 3.02
N GLN A 55 8.28 9.91 3.59
CA GLN A 55 8.25 11.09 4.47
C GLN A 55 9.06 10.88 5.76
N LEU A 56 8.93 9.72 6.38
CA LEU A 56 9.67 9.36 7.59
C LEU A 56 11.19 9.43 7.33
N VAL A 57 11.65 8.81 6.24
CA VAL A 57 13.07 8.78 5.88
C VAL A 57 13.63 10.19 5.68
N LEU A 58 12.92 11.06 4.95
CA LEU A 58 13.39 12.43 4.74
C LEU A 58 13.37 13.28 6.01
N LYS A 59 12.37 13.08 6.86
CA LYS A 59 12.22 13.82 8.12
C LYS A 59 13.33 13.47 9.11
N GLU A 60 13.64 12.19 9.24
CA GLU A 60 14.59 11.69 10.24
C GLU A 60 16.02 11.51 9.68
N SER A 61 16.20 11.62 8.35
CA SER A 61 17.45 11.30 7.64
C SER A 61 18.00 9.90 7.96
N ASN A 62 17.12 9.01 8.41
CA ASN A 62 17.42 7.67 8.88
C ASN A 62 16.15 6.82 8.81
N VAL A 63 16.32 5.51 8.91
CA VAL A 63 15.23 4.56 9.08
C VAL A 63 15.69 3.43 10.00
N SER A 64 14.88 3.08 10.99
CA SER A 64 15.23 1.98 11.89
C SER A 64 14.90 0.62 11.26
N PRO A 65 15.55 -0.48 11.70
CA PRO A 65 15.18 -1.83 11.26
C PRO A 65 13.72 -2.18 11.59
N SER A 66 13.19 -1.64 12.70
CA SER A 66 11.77 -1.78 13.05
C SER A 66 10.87 -1.07 12.04
N ASP A 67 11.21 0.15 11.62
CA ASP A 67 10.41 0.89 10.62
C ASP A 67 10.42 0.16 9.27
N LEU A 68 11.56 -0.41 8.86
CA LEU A 68 11.67 -1.21 7.64
C LEU A 68 10.83 -2.50 7.72
N SER A 69 10.84 -3.18 8.86
CA SER A 69 10.02 -4.37 9.09
C SER A 69 8.52 -4.05 9.07
N ILE A 70 8.12 -2.93 9.70
CA ILE A 70 6.74 -2.42 9.67
C ILE A 70 6.34 -2.07 8.24
N PHE A 71 7.20 -1.37 7.49
CA PHE A 71 6.97 -1.04 6.09
C PHE A 71 6.75 -2.31 5.26
N TRP A 72 7.67 -3.28 5.34
CA TRP A 72 7.58 -4.55 4.61
C TRP A 72 6.30 -5.31 4.92
N THR A 73 5.96 -5.44 6.20
CA THR A 73 4.75 -6.17 6.64
C THR A 73 3.48 -5.44 6.20
N SER A 74 3.44 -4.11 6.34
CA SER A 74 2.28 -3.29 5.96
C SER A 74 2.06 -3.27 4.45
N ALA A 75 3.15 -3.39 3.68
CA ALA A 75 3.11 -3.42 2.22
C ALA A 75 2.93 -4.84 1.63
N SER A 76 2.97 -5.90 2.45
CA SER A 76 2.95 -7.31 2.01
C SER A 76 1.75 -7.71 1.14
N GLN A 77 0.62 -7.01 1.25
CA GLN A 77 -0.54 -7.29 0.39
C GLN A 77 -0.36 -6.81 -1.05
N ALA A 78 0.70 -6.06 -1.36
CA ALA A 78 0.93 -5.49 -2.68
C ALA A 78 0.98 -6.57 -3.78
N ASP A 79 1.57 -7.73 -3.49
CA ASP A 79 1.68 -8.87 -4.41
C ASP A 79 0.33 -9.36 -4.95
N PHE A 80 -0.75 -9.14 -4.19
CA PHE A 80 -2.10 -9.57 -4.54
C PHE A 80 -2.97 -8.47 -5.14
N LEU A 81 -2.54 -7.20 -4.98
CA LEU A 81 -3.36 -6.03 -5.30
C LEU A 81 -2.93 -5.32 -6.59
N PHE A 82 -1.67 -5.52 -6.99
CA PHE A 82 -1.00 -4.80 -8.06
C PHE A 82 -0.26 -5.77 -9.00
N GLY A 83 0.16 -5.27 -10.16
CA GLY A 83 1.15 -5.93 -10.99
C GLY A 83 2.56 -5.86 -10.38
N PRO A 84 3.53 -6.57 -10.97
CA PRO A 84 4.88 -6.75 -10.41
C PRO A 84 5.64 -5.44 -10.19
N GLU A 85 5.28 -4.37 -10.89
CA GLU A 85 5.96 -3.08 -10.78
C GLU A 85 5.83 -2.43 -9.39
N ILE A 86 4.80 -2.77 -8.60
CA ILE A 86 4.60 -2.21 -7.26
C ILE A 86 5.37 -3.01 -6.20
N PRO A 87 5.28 -4.35 -6.13
CA PRO A 87 6.16 -5.14 -5.27
C PRO A 87 7.65 -4.89 -5.51
N GLU A 88 8.08 -4.84 -6.78
CA GLU A 88 9.47 -4.54 -7.13
C GLU A 88 9.90 -3.16 -6.60
N TYR A 89 9.01 -2.17 -6.71
CA TYR A 89 9.26 -0.83 -6.20
C TYR A 89 9.30 -0.76 -4.66
N ILE A 90 8.45 -1.51 -3.97
CA ILE A 90 8.47 -1.64 -2.51
C ILE A 90 9.79 -2.27 -2.05
N ASP A 91 10.26 -3.31 -2.75
CA ASP A 91 11.55 -3.95 -2.48
C ASP A 91 12.73 -3.00 -2.74
N GLU A 92 12.66 -2.19 -3.80
CA GLU A 92 13.65 -1.14 -4.08
C GLU A 92 13.73 -0.13 -2.91
N ILE A 93 12.58 0.41 -2.47
CA ILE A 93 12.49 1.30 -1.30
C ILE A 93 13.10 0.65 -0.06
N HIS A 94 12.76 -0.61 0.20
CA HIS A 94 13.30 -1.35 1.35
C HIS A 94 14.83 -1.49 1.27
N LYS A 95 15.38 -1.85 0.10
CA LYS A 95 16.84 -1.97 -0.12
C LYS A 95 17.57 -0.65 0.09
N HIS A 96 17.05 0.45 -0.43
CA HIS A 96 17.58 1.79 -0.19
C HIS A 96 17.53 2.14 1.31
N GLY A 97 16.44 1.78 2.00
CA GLY A 97 16.31 1.98 3.44
C GLY A 97 17.33 1.19 4.26
N VAL A 98 17.58 -0.08 3.91
CA VAL A 98 18.63 -0.90 4.54
C VAL A 98 20.00 -0.27 4.35
N ARG A 99 20.32 0.23 3.15
CA ARG A 99 21.60 0.90 2.89
C ARG A 99 21.73 2.21 3.66
N LEU A 100 20.68 3.02 3.73
CA LEU A 100 20.67 4.24 4.56
C LEU A 100 20.89 3.92 6.04
N HIS A 101 20.23 2.89 6.56
CA HIS A 101 20.43 2.43 7.94
C HIS A 101 21.88 1.99 8.17
N TYR A 102 22.45 1.25 7.22
CA TYR A 102 23.83 0.83 7.26
C TYR A 102 24.80 2.01 7.31
N TRP A 103 24.64 3.01 6.44
CA TRP A 103 25.48 4.21 6.49
C TRP A 103 25.35 4.98 7.80
N ASN A 104 24.12 5.13 8.32
CA ASN A 104 23.87 5.70 9.63
C ASN A 104 24.58 4.94 10.76
N SER A 105 24.64 3.61 10.68
CA SER A 105 25.35 2.80 11.67
C SER A 105 26.87 3.06 11.68
N LEU A 106 27.46 3.31 10.49
CA LEU A 106 28.87 3.66 10.37
C LEU A 106 29.15 5.06 10.88
N LEU A 107 28.26 6.01 10.60
CA LEU A 107 28.35 7.36 11.14
C LEU A 107 28.29 7.35 12.67
N ARG A 108 27.40 6.55 13.26
CA ARG A 108 27.34 6.35 14.72
C ARG A 108 28.64 5.78 15.27
N ALA A 109 29.17 4.71 14.65
CA ALA A 109 30.44 4.12 15.07
C ALA A 109 31.60 5.13 15.01
N TYR A 110 31.63 5.97 13.98
CA TYR A 110 32.61 7.07 13.89
C TYR A 110 32.44 8.09 15.01
N ASN A 111 31.22 8.53 15.29
CA ASN A 111 30.96 9.51 16.36
C ASN A 111 31.35 8.95 17.75
N ASP A 112 31.20 7.65 17.97
CA ASP A 112 31.52 7.01 19.25
C ASP A 112 33.03 6.75 19.44
N SER A 113 33.76 6.48 18.35
CA SER A 113 35.15 5.98 18.42
C SER A 113 36.19 6.77 17.64
N ASN A 114 35.77 7.81 16.91
CA ASN A 114 36.54 8.53 15.88
C ASN A 114 37.13 7.59 14.80
N GLN A 115 36.53 6.41 14.61
CA GLN A 115 36.96 5.40 13.65
C GLN A 115 35.76 4.80 12.93
N THR A 116 35.95 4.54 11.64
CA THR A 116 34.98 3.86 10.77
C THR A 116 35.38 2.39 10.62
N PRO A 117 34.42 1.45 10.73
CA PRO A 117 34.68 0.05 10.38
C PRO A 117 35.10 -0.12 8.92
N GLY A 118 36.08 -1.00 8.67
CA GLY A 118 36.44 -1.42 7.31
C GLY A 118 37.25 -0.41 6.49
N ASN A 119 38.02 0.48 7.14
CA ASN A 119 38.96 1.42 6.49
C ASN A 119 38.31 2.42 5.51
N ARG A 120 37.02 2.74 5.70
CA ARG A 120 36.33 3.78 4.92
C ARG A 120 36.64 5.16 5.47
N SER A 121 36.67 6.18 4.64
CA SER A 121 36.72 7.55 5.14
C SER A 121 35.34 8.01 5.65
N ILE A 122 35.31 9.03 6.51
CA ILE A 122 34.05 9.69 6.90
C ILE A 122 33.37 10.36 5.70
N GLU A 123 34.15 10.77 4.70
CA GLU A 123 33.66 11.30 3.43
C GLU A 123 32.87 10.24 2.66
N ASP A 124 33.40 9.01 2.55
CA ASP A 124 32.69 7.89 1.92
C ASP A 124 31.35 7.60 2.61
N VAL A 125 31.33 7.61 3.94
CA VAL A 125 30.11 7.40 4.73
C VAL A 125 29.08 8.50 4.46
N THR A 126 29.51 9.76 4.49
CA THR A 126 28.63 10.92 4.29
C THR A 126 28.08 10.94 2.86
N ASN A 127 28.92 10.63 1.87
CA ASN A 127 28.51 10.53 0.47
C ASN A 127 27.48 9.41 0.28
N GLY A 128 27.74 8.23 0.84
CA GLY A 128 26.78 7.12 0.81
C GLY A 128 25.43 7.48 1.45
N MET A 129 25.42 8.18 2.58
CA MET A 129 24.17 8.68 3.18
C MET A 129 23.44 9.64 2.25
N ASN A 130 24.15 10.61 1.70
CA ASN A 130 23.58 11.63 0.81
C ASN A 130 23.00 11.01 -0.46
N GLU A 131 23.68 10.02 -1.06
CA GLU A 131 23.17 9.29 -2.22
C GLU A 131 21.81 8.64 -1.94
N GLU A 132 21.69 7.94 -0.81
CA GLU A 132 20.43 7.29 -0.43
C GLU A 132 19.33 8.33 -0.15
N LEU A 133 19.63 9.40 0.61
CA LEU A 133 18.66 10.46 0.91
C LEU A 133 18.19 11.21 -0.34
N LEU A 134 19.09 11.49 -1.28
CA LEU A 134 18.76 12.09 -2.57
C LEU A 134 17.91 11.16 -3.41
N TRP A 135 18.17 9.85 -3.37
CA TRP A 135 17.31 8.88 -4.03
C TRP A 135 15.90 8.89 -3.44
N PHE A 136 15.76 8.84 -2.12
CA PHE A 136 14.46 8.91 -1.42
C PHE A 136 13.71 10.20 -1.74
N ALA A 137 14.40 11.34 -1.80
CA ALA A 137 13.79 12.64 -2.11
C ALA A 137 13.16 12.67 -3.51
N LYS A 138 13.71 11.91 -4.46
CA LYS A 138 13.21 11.82 -5.83
C LYS A 138 12.04 10.85 -5.99
N GLN A 139 11.67 10.08 -4.97
CA GLN A 139 10.67 9.00 -5.08
C GLN A 139 9.21 9.45 -4.97
N PHE A 140 8.92 10.70 -4.60
CA PHE A 140 7.53 11.16 -4.44
C PHE A 140 6.74 11.15 -5.76
N ASP A 141 7.31 11.68 -6.85
CA ASP A 141 6.67 11.67 -8.16
C ASP A 141 6.58 10.25 -8.76
N PRO A 142 7.67 9.45 -8.79
CA PRO A 142 7.61 8.04 -9.21
C PRO A 142 6.58 7.21 -8.44
N ALA A 143 6.48 7.39 -7.11
CA ALA A 143 5.46 6.72 -6.31
C ALA A 143 4.06 7.10 -6.79
N ARG A 144 3.78 8.40 -6.95
CA ARG A 144 2.48 8.86 -7.44
C ARG A 144 2.15 8.25 -8.81
N GLU A 145 3.08 8.30 -9.75
CA GLU A 145 2.87 7.81 -11.12
C GLU A 145 2.58 6.31 -11.18
N LYS A 146 3.40 5.50 -10.47
CA LYS A 146 3.22 4.04 -10.42
C LYS A 146 1.87 3.66 -9.82
N PHE A 147 1.47 4.29 -8.72
CA PHE A 147 0.20 3.98 -8.06
C PHE A 147 -1.02 4.56 -8.77
N GLN A 148 -0.89 5.70 -9.47
CA GLN A 148 -1.99 6.33 -10.20
C GLN A 148 -2.63 5.38 -11.22
N LYS A 149 -1.84 4.54 -11.89
CA LYS A 149 -2.33 3.51 -12.83
C LYS A 149 -3.39 2.57 -12.21
N TYR A 150 -3.28 2.32 -10.90
CA TYR A 150 -4.15 1.38 -10.17
C TYR A 150 -5.26 2.06 -9.38
N LEU A 151 -5.10 3.35 -9.11
CA LEU A 151 -6.03 4.19 -8.33
C LEU A 151 -6.95 5.03 -9.22
N ALA A 152 -6.54 5.33 -10.46
CA ALA A 152 -7.42 5.97 -11.43
C ALA A 152 -8.57 5.01 -11.76
N MET A 153 -9.76 5.27 -11.21
CA MET A 153 -10.95 4.49 -11.53
C MET A 153 -11.28 4.62 -13.02
N HIS A 154 -10.81 3.68 -13.83
CA HIS A 154 -11.37 3.51 -15.17
C HIS A 154 -12.74 2.84 -15.01
N ASN A 155 -13.77 3.54 -15.46
CA ASN A 155 -15.14 3.05 -15.54
C ASN A 155 -15.25 1.89 -16.53
#